data_AF-A0A6P3DZ38-F1
#
_entry.id   AF-A0A6P3DZ38-F1
#
_cell.length_a   1.000
_cell.length_b   1.000
_cell.length_c   1.000
_cell.angle_alpha   90.00
_cell.angle_beta   90.00
_cell.angle_gamma   90.00
#
_symmetry.space_group_name_H-M   'P 1'
#
loop_
_entity.id
_entity.type
_entity.pdbx_description
1 polymer ?
#
loop_
_entity_poly.entity_id
_entity_poly.type
_entity_poly.pdbx_seq_one_letter_code
_entity_poly.pdbx_strand_id
1 'polypeptide(L)'
;MLSRLNIRNISSQLKAVASCGIQTTAVASSNVPRPKRPIEPAPVRFGFIPDEWFRFFYPKTGATGPYVFLTTFSTYLLSKEWYILEHEYYGGICLLSIILYVSYKLGPKLATFLDKKVDEVEDNLNASKNEIIEEQNAAINNLEKEKWRTEGQLMIYDAKKQNIMMQLEASYRENLATVYTEVKKILDYHAQIDNIDRRIAQKHMVQWITNSVLKAITPEQEKANLLQCIKDLESLSAKA
;
A
#
# COMPACT_ATOMS: atom_id res chain seq x y z
N MET A 1 46.78 -54.83 21.02
CA MET A 1 45.59 -54.05 21.43
C MET A 1 46.08 -52.72 22.00
N LEU A 2 46.16 -51.69 21.15
CA LEU A 2 46.57 -50.33 21.52
C LEU A 2 45.53 -49.37 20.93
N SER A 3 44.79 -48.70 21.82
CA SER A 3 43.62 -47.88 21.52
C SER A 3 44.01 -46.53 20.91
N ARG A 4 43.52 -46.23 19.70
CA ARG A 4 43.69 -44.98 18.96
C ARG A 4 42.50 -44.02 19.13
N LEU A 5 42.04 -43.79 20.36
CA LEU A 5 40.85 -42.95 20.60
C LEU A 5 41.06 -41.65 21.39
N ASN A 6 42.26 -41.34 21.88
CA ASN A 6 42.43 -40.19 22.80
C ASN A 6 43.08 -38.91 22.24
N ILE A 7 43.21 -38.76 20.91
CA ILE A 7 43.90 -37.57 20.33
C ILE A 7 42.91 -36.59 19.64
N ARG A 8 41.62 -36.90 19.55
CA ARG A 8 40.66 -36.07 18.78
C ARG A 8 40.00 -34.92 19.55
N ASN A 9 40.26 -34.73 20.84
CA ASN A 9 39.50 -33.76 21.65
C ASN A 9 40.29 -32.57 22.21
N ILE A 10 41.52 -32.33 21.72
CA ILE A 10 42.35 -31.19 22.17
C ILE A 10 42.18 -29.97 21.24
N SER A 11 41.57 -30.11 20.06
CA SER A 11 41.39 -29.02 19.10
C SER A 11 40.17 -28.12 19.36
N SER A 12 39.35 -28.36 20.39
CA SER A 12 38.10 -27.62 20.64
C SER A 12 38.15 -26.58 21.78
N GLN A 13 39.31 -26.34 22.40
CA GLN A 13 39.43 -25.47 23.59
C GLN A 13 40.36 -24.24 23.42
N LEU A 14 40.85 -23.92 22.22
CA LEU A 14 41.56 -22.65 21.98
C LEU A 14 40.57 -21.57 21.51
N LYS A 15 39.88 -20.93 22.46
CA LYS A 15 39.18 -19.66 22.21
C LYS A 15 40.19 -18.51 22.22
N ALA A 16 40.39 -17.96 21.03
CA ALA A 16 40.76 -16.58 20.68
C ALA A 16 41.95 -15.93 21.42
N VAL A 17 43.13 -16.03 20.80
CA VAL A 17 44.20 -15.03 20.96
C VAL A 17 44.31 -14.25 19.64
N ALA A 18 44.06 -12.95 19.74
CA ALA A 18 44.44 -11.84 18.85
C ALA A 18 44.55 -12.10 17.33
N SER A 19 43.65 -11.49 16.56
CA SER A 19 43.95 -11.05 15.20
C SER A 19 43.59 -9.58 15.04
N CYS A 20 44.56 -8.68 15.17
CA CYS A 20 44.50 -7.39 14.48
C CYS A 20 44.70 -7.68 12.99
N GLY A 21 43.60 -7.70 12.24
CA GLY A 21 43.62 -7.81 10.79
C GLY A 21 42.60 -6.84 10.22
N ILE A 22 43.07 -5.81 9.53
CA ILE A 22 42.24 -5.00 8.65
C ILE A 22 41.83 -5.92 7.50
N GLN A 23 40.60 -6.43 7.54
CA GLN A 23 40.02 -7.23 6.47
C GLN A 23 38.85 -6.49 5.84
N THR A 24 39.13 -5.76 4.77
CA THR A 24 38.14 -5.30 3.80
C THR A 24 37.76 -6.49 2.91
N THR A 25 36.83 -7.34 3.34
CA THR A 25 36.19 -8.33 2.44
C THR A 25 34.76 -8.61 2.90
N ALA A 26 33.88 -8.80 1.92
CA ALA A 26 32.43 -8.92 2.02
C ALA A 26 31.95 -9.71 3.26
N VAL A 27 31.08 -9.08 4.05
CA VAL A 27 30.41 -9.71 5.18
C VAL A 27 29.51 -10.82 4.65
N ALA A 28 29.97 -12.07 4.74
CA ALA A 28 29.08 -13.22 4.67
C ALA A 28 28.06 -13.08 5.80
N SER A 29 26.79 -12.84 5.44
CA SER A 29 25.66 -12.79 6.36
C SER A 29 25.44 -14.18 6.96
N SER A 30 26.20 -14.51 7.99
CA SER A 30 25.89 -15.64 8.87
C SER A 30 24.86 -15.16 9.89
N ASN A 31 23.80 -15.93 10.09
CA ASN A 31 22.73 -15.68 11.08
C ASN A 31 23.22 -15.81 12.54
N VAL A 32 24.50 -15.57 12.81
CA VAL A 32 25.05 -15.57 14.17
C VAL A 32 24.77 -14.19 14.76
N PRO A 33 23.98 -14.08 15.83
CA PRO A 33 23.76 -12.80 16.48
C PRO A 33 25.10 -12.25 16.93
N ARG A 34 25.41 -11.02 16.51
CA ARG A 34 26.63 -10.33 16.95
C ARG A 34 26.62 -10.31 18.49
N PRO A 35 27.74 -10.65 19.15
CA PRO A 35 27.83 -10.52 20.59
C PRO A 35 27.50 -9.08 20.99
N LYS A 36 26.46 -8.92 21.81
CA LYS A 36 26.03 -7.61 22.30
C LYS A 36 26.79 -7.30 23.58
N ARG A 37 27.19 -6.05 23.74
CA ARG A 37 27.71 -5.55 25.02
C ARG A 37 26.58 -5.64 26.05
N PRO A 38 26.83 -6.15 27.27
CA PRO A 38 25.85 -6.07 28.35
C PRO A 38 25.58 -4.59 28.70
N ILE A 39 24.31 -4.25 28.93
CA ILE A 39 23.86 -2.89 29.23
C ILE A 39 24.43 -2.43 30.57
N GLU A 40 24.37 -3.31 31.57
CA GLU A 40 24.90 -3.05 32.90
C GLU A 40 26.27 -3.69 33.09
N PRO A 41 27.23 -2.99 33.73
CA PRO A 41 28.50 -3.59 34.11
C PRO A 41 28.30 -4.64 35.21
N ALA A 42 29.22 -5.60 35.29
CA ALA A 42 29.23 -6.56 36.40
C ALA A 42 29.38 -5.80 37.74
N PRO A 43 28.66 -6.21 38.80
CA PRO A 43 28.70 -5.51 40.07
C PRO A 43 30.08 -5.64 40.74
N VAL A 44 30.62 -4.52 41.19
CA VAL A 44 31.92 -4.42 41.87
C VAL A 44 31.71 -3.74 43.23
N ARG A 45 32.15 -4.39 44.31
CA ARG A 45 32.15 -3.79 45.66
C ARG A 45 33.45 -3.03 45.88
N PHE A 46 33.38 -1.92 46.60
CA PHE A 46 34.52 -1.02 46.89
C PHE A 46 35.23 -0.44 45.65
N GLY A 47 34.64 -0.54 44.46
CA GLY A 47 35.18 0.00 43.21
C GLY A 47 36.26 -0.85 42.54
N PHE A 48 36.86 -1.84 43.22
CA PHE A 48 37.89 -2.70 42.64
C PHE A 48 37.71 -4.22 42.87
N ILE A 49 36.85 -4.66 43.81
CA ILE A 49 36.66 -6.08 44.12
C ILE A 49 35.37 -6.59 43.45
N PRO A 50 35.43 -7.52 42.49
CA PRO A 50 34.24 -8.08 41.85
C PRO A 50 33.31 -8.77 42.87
N ASP A 51 32.00 -8.65 42.70
CA ASP A 51 31.01 -9.34 43.55
C ASP A 51 31.14 -10.88 43.47
N GLU A 52 31.69 -11.40 42.38
CA GLU A 52 32.01 -12.82 42.21
C GLU A 52 32.91 -13.36 43.32
N TRP A 53 33.85 -12.54 43.80
CA TRP A 53 34.71 -12.91 44.93
C TRP A 53 33.90 -13.05 46.22
N PHE A 54 32.92 -12.17 46.45
CA PHE A 54 32.01 -12.28 47.61
C PHE A 54 31.10 -13.50 47.49
N ARG A 55 30.59 -13.80 46.28
CA ARG A 55 29.76 -14.99 46.01
C ARG A 55 30.52 -16.29 46.23
N PHE A 56 31.83 -16.30 45.95
CA PHE A 56 32.69 -17.46 46.20
C PHE A 56 32.80 -17.81 47.69
N PHE A 57 32.94 -16.82 48.58
CA PHE A 57 33.01 -17.03 50.03
C PHE A 57 31.66 -17.23 50.71
N TYR A 58 30.58 -16.72 50.10
CA TYR A 58 29.23 -16.77 50.66
C TYR A 58 28.78 -18.16 51.18
N PRO A 59 28.94 -19.28 50.45
CA PRO A 59 28.48 -20.59 50.93
C PRO A 59 29.28 -21.15 52.12
N LYS A 60 30.47 -20.59 52.42
CA LYS A 60 31.35 -21.12 53.49
C LYS A 60 31.38 -20.22 54.72
N THR A 61 31.42 -18.92 54.52
CA THR A 61 31.67 -17.93 55.58
C THR A 61 30.58 -16.87 55.68
N GLY A 62 29.50 -17.02 54.90
CA GLY A 62 28.40 -16.05 54.85
C GLY A 62 28.81 -14.70 54.27
N ALA A 63 27.95 -13.70 54.46
CA ALA A 63 28.16 -12.34 53.93
C ALA A 63 29.37 -11.63 54.56
N THR A 64 29.69 -11.90 55.82
CA THR A 64 30.77 -11.23 56.55
C THR A 64 32.16 -11.81 56.26
N GLY A 65 32.23 -13.03 55.76
CA GLY A 65 33.48 -13.74 55.49
C GLY A 65 34.51 -12.96 54.67
N PRO A 66 34.15 -12.45 53.48
CA PRO A 66 35.02 -11.60 52.67
C PRO A 66 35.58 -10.39 53.43
N TYR A 67 34.75 -9.73 54.24
CA TYR A 67 35.14 -8.54 54.98
C TYR A 67 36.12 -8.88 56.12
N VAL A 68 35.85 -9.94 56.87
CA VAL A 68 36.74 -10.44 57.93
C VAL A 68 38.05 -10.96 57.36
N PHE A 69 38.01 -11.58 56.17
CA PHE A 69 39.22 -11.98 55.45
C PHE A 69 40.09 -10.78 55.08
N LEU A 70 39.51 -9.73 54.48
CA LEU A 70 40.25 -8.53 54.10
C LEU A 70 40.87 -7.82 55.31
N THR A 71 40.14 -7.70 56.43
CA THR A 71 40.68 -7.08 57.65
C THR A 71 41.78 -7.94 58.26
N THR A 72 41.57 -9.25 58.42
CA THR A 72 42.55 -10.17 59.01
C THR A 72 43.81 -10.27 58.15
N PHE A 73 43.66 -10.35 56.83
CA PHE A 73 44.77 -10.39 55.89
C PHE A 73 45.57 -9.09 55.91
N SER A 74 44.90 -7.93 55.98
CA SER A 74 45.56 -6.64 56.13
C SER A 74 46.35 -6.53 57.44
N THR A 75 45.75 -6.92 58.57
CA THR A 75 46.45 -6.96 59.87
C THR A 75 47.64 -7.92 59.87
N TYR A 76 47.53 -9.06 59.18
CA TYR A 76 48.64 -10.00 59.01
C TYR A 76 49.80 -9.40 58.21
N LEU A 77 49.52 -8.72 57.09
CA LEU A 77 50.56 -8.06 56.27
C LEU A 77 51.32 -6.98 57.05
N LEU A 78 50.60 -6.20 57.87
CA LEU A 78 51.20 -5.22 58.77
C LEU A 78 52.04 -5.89 59.87
N SER A 79 51.50 -6.94 60.51
CA SER A 79 52.20 -7.67 61.58
C SER A 79 53.46 -8.40 61.12
N LYS A 80 53.51 -8.82 59.84
CA LYS A 80 54.68 -9.48 59.24
C LYS A 80 55.59 -8.51 58.49
N GLU A 81 55.33 -7.21 58.56
CA GLU A 81 56.09 -6.17 57.86
C GLU A 81 56.25 -6.44 56.35
N TRP A 82 55.33 -7.21 55.76
CA TRP A 82 55.25 -7.34 54.30
C TRP A 82 54.70 -6.05 53.68
N TYR A 83 53.98 -5.26 54.47
CA TYR A 83 53.54 -3.93 54.14
C TYR A 83 54.04 -2.95 55.22
N ILE A 84 55.13 -2.23 54.92
CA ILE A 84 55.79 -1.29 55.85
C ILE A 84 55.21 0.11 55.65
N LEU A 85 54.82 0.76 56.75
CA LEU A 85 54.22 2.10 56.74
C LEU A 85 55.30 3.19 56.68
N GLU A 86 55.95 3.33 55.53
CA GLU A 86 56.95 4.38 55.30
C GLU A 86 56.32 5.75 55.02
N HIS A 87 57.15 6.78 54.82
CA HIS A 87 56.70 8.13 54.48
C HIS A 87 55.81 8.16 53.21
N GLU A 88 56.05 7.27 52.24
CA GLU A 88 55.26 7.18 51.01
C GLU A 88 53.83 6.65 51.24
N TYR A 89 53.58 5.89 52.31
CA TYR A 89 52.25 5.35 52.62
C TYR A 89 51.20 6.46 52.79
N TYR A 90 51.55 7.53 53.50
CA TYR A 90 50.66 8.67 53.71
C TYR A 90 50.39 9.44 52.42
N GLY A 91 51.37 9.50 51.53
CA GLY A 91 51.20 10.01 50.16
C GLY A 91 50.19 9.19 49.36
N GLY A 92 50.27 7.86 49.46
CA GLY A 92 49.32 6.92 48.85
C GLY A 92 47.89 7.11 49.35
N ILE A 93 47.67 7.31 50.65
CA ILE A 93 46.33 7.60 51.21
C ILE A 93 45.78 8.92 50.67
N CYS A 94 46.60 9.98 50.62
CA CYS A 94 46.20 11.27 50.08
C CYS A 94 45.76 11.13 48.61
N LEU A 95 46.56 10.45 47.78
CA LEU A 95 46.24 10.19 46.39
C LEU A 95 44.95 9.36 46.24
N LEU A 96 44.79 8.29 47.03
CA LEU A 96 43.58 7.46 47.04
C LEU A 96 42.34 8.30 47.36
N SER A 97 42.41 9.18 48.37
CA SER A 97 41.30 10.06 48.75
C SER A 97 40.89 11.02 47.63
N ILE A 98 41.86 11.56 46.88
CA ILE A 98 41.61 12.42 45.72
C ILE A 98 40.92 11.63 44.61
N ILE A 99 41.40 10.41 44.30
CA ILE A 99 40.78 9.54 43.30
C ILE A 99 39.32 9.22 43.67
N LEU A 100 39.06 8.86 44.92
CA LEU A 100 37.70 8.59 45.39
C LEU A 100 36.82 9.83 45.24
N TYR A 101 37.28 11.00 45.68
CA TYR A 101 36.53 12.24 45.56
C TYR A 101 36.17 12.57 44.09
N VAL A 102 37.14 12.45 43.19
CA VAL A 102 36.96 12.65 41.75
C VAL A 102 35.94 11.65 41.19
N SER A 103 36.05 10.36 41.51
CA SER A 103 35.12 9.34 41.03
C SER A 103 33.68 9.60 41.48
N TYR A 104 33.46 10.04 42.73
CA TYR A 104 32.12 10.32 43.25
C TYR A 104 31.50 11.58 42.65
N LYS A 105 32.29 12.63 42.39
CA LYS A 105 31.76 13.92 41.90
C LYS A 105 31.71 14.03 40.38
N LEU A 106 32.71 13.51 39.68
CA LEU A 106 32.82 13.59 38.22
C LEU A 106 32.30 12.34 37.51
N GLY A 107 32.29 11.18 38.17
CA GLY A 107 31.75 9.93 37.63
C GLY A 107 30.35 10.06 37.00
N PRO A 108 29.32 10.54 37.72
CA PRO A 108 27.98 10.62 37.16
C PRO A 108 27.88 11.63 36.00
N LYS A 109 28.63 12.74 36.05
CA LYS A 109 28.62 13.75 34.99
C LYS A 109 29.29 13.25 33.70
N LEU A 110 30.35 12.46 33.84
CA LEU A 110 31.03 11.84 32.71
C LEU A 110 30.18 10.72 32.11
N ALA A 111 29.51 9.92 32.94
CA ALA A 111 28.60 8.87 32.46
C ALA A 111 27.48 9.46 31.60
N THR A 112 26.74 10.46 32.10
CA THR A 112 25.66 11.09 31.33
C THR A 112 26.14 11.77 30.05
N PHE A 113 27.36 12.34 30.05
CA PHE A 113 27.95 12.94 28.85
C PHE A 113 28.29 11.88 27.78
N LEU A 114 28.86 10.75 28.21
CA LEU A 114 29.20 9.64 27.31
C LEU A 114 27.93 8.95 26.78
N ASP A 115 26.94 8.71 27.63
CA ASP A 115 25.66 8.13 27.24
C ASP A 115 24.98 9.00 26.17
N LYS A 116 24.90 10.31 26.39
CA LYS A 116 24.35 11.26 25.40
C LYS A 116 25.07 11.18 24.05
N LYS A 117 26.39 10.97 24.03
CA LYS A 117 27.16 10.85 22.79
C LYS A 117 26.90 9.52 22.08
N VAL A 118 26.63 8.46 22.81
CA VAL A 118 26.21 7.17 22.23
C VAL A 118 24.81 7.30 21.65
N ASP A 119 23.87 7.90 22.38
CA ASP A 119 22.50 8.14 21.93
C ASP A 119 22.47 8.97 20.64
N GLU A 120 23.26 10.06 20.57
CA GLU A 120 23.38 10.89 19.37
C GLU A 120 23.88 10.09 18.14
N VAL A 121 24.82 9.17 18.34
CA VAL A 121 25.30 8.30 17.25
C VAL A 121 24.23 7.29 16.84
N GLU A 122 23.55 6.68 17.81
CA GLU A 122 22.49 5.72 17.55
C GLU A 122 21.30 6.36 16.82
N ASP A 123 20.89 7.56 17.25
CA ASP A 123 19.81 8.33 16.61
C ASP A 123 20.15 8.70 15.17
N ASN A 124 21.38 9.16 14.90
CA ASN A 124 21.83 9.48 13.54
C ASN A 124 21.83 8.24 12.63
N LEU A 125 22.29 7.09 13.15
CA LEU A 125 22.29 5.83 12.40
C LEU A 125 20.88 5.32 12.14
N ASN A 126 19.99 5.42 13.13
CA ASN A 126 18.59 5.02 12.99
C ASN A 126 17.84 5.95 12.04
N ALA A 127 18.08 7.26 12.09
CA ALA A 127 17.50 8.23 11.17
C ALA A 127 17.91 7.93 9.71
N SER A 128 19.21 7.76 9.46
CA SER A 128 19.71 7.42 8.12
C SER A 128 19.14 6.09 7.62
N LYS A 129 19.07 5.07 8.48
CA LYS A 129 18.43 3.79 8.13
C LYS A 129 16.96 3.97 7.76
N ASN A 130 16.20 4.75 8.54
CA ASN A 130 14.78 4.98 8.28
C ASN A 130 14.55 5.76 6.99
N GLU A 131 15.34 6.81 6.73
CA GLU A 131 15.31 7.57 5.48
C GLU A 131 15.54 6.65 4.27
N ILE A 132 16.56 5.79 4.34
CA ILE A 132 16.87 4.81 3.30
C ILE A 132 15.67 3.86 3.07
N ILE A 133 15.08 3.34 4.14
CA ILE A 133 13.89 2.47 4.06
C ILE A 133 12.70 3.19 3.43
N GLU A 134 12.46 4.45 3.80
CA GLU A 134 11.38 5.27 3.23
C GLU A 134 11.60 5.54 1.74
N GLU A 135 12.82 5.89 1.33
CA GLU A 135 13.19 6.08 -0.07
C GLU A 135 12.93 4.81 -0.89
N GLN A 136 13.34 3.65 -0.36
CA GLN A 136 13.16 2.36 -1.04
C GLN A 136 11.69 1.96 -1.12
N ASN A 137 10.90 2.20 -0.07
CA ASN A 137 9.45 1.99 -0.11
C ASN A 137 8.78 2.93 -1.12
N ALA A 138 9.21 4.19 -1.21
CA ALA A 138 8.71 5.13 -2.21
C ALA A 138 9.04 4.67 -3.63
N ALA A 139 10.26 4.16 -3.86
CA ALA A 139 10.68 3.58 -5.14
C ALA A 139 9.84 2.35 -5.51
N ILE A 140 9.59 1.44 -4.56
CA ILE A 140 8.74 0.26 -4.77
C ILE A 140 7.31 0.68 -5.18
N ASN A 141 6.72 1.63 -4.45
CA ASN A 141 5.38 2.14 -4.76
C ASN A 141 5.32 2.81 -6.14
N ASN A 142 6.38 3.50 -6.56
CA ASN A 142 6.45 4.09 -7.90
C ASN A 142 6.53 3.00 -8.98
N LEU A 143 7.36 1.99 -8.78
CA LEU A 143 7.46 0.84 -9.69
C LEU A 143 6.14 0.07 -9.80
N GLU A 144 5.39 -0.08 -8.71
CA GLU A 144 4.08 -0.71 -8.73
C GLU A 144 3.06 0.11 -9.54
N LYS A 145 3.09 1.44 -9.40
CA LYS A 145 2.27 2.33 -10.25
C LYS A 145 2.65 2.23 -11.72
N GLU A 146 3.94 2.17 -12.04
CA GLU A 146 4.40 1.99 -13.42
C GLU A 146 3.94 0.65 -13.99
N LYS A 147 4.04 -0.43 -13.21
CA LYS A 147 3.50 -1.74 -13.59
C LYS A 147 2.01 -1.66 -13.91
N TRP A 148 1.22 -1.03 -13.05
CA TRP A 148 -0.21 -0.81 -13.29
C TRP A 148 -0.48 0.03 -14.55
N ARG A 149 0.33 1.07 -14.80
CA ARG A 149 0.23 1.89 -16.03
C ARG A 149 0.50 1.06 -17.27
N THR A 150 1.53 0.20 -17.26
CA THR A 150 1.84 -0.70 -18.37
C THR A 150 0.71 -1.69 -18.63
N GLU A 151 0.14 -2.30 -17.58
CA GLU A 151 -1.03 -3.18 -17.70
C GLU A 151 -2.25 -2.43 -18.28
N GLY A 152 -2.47 -1.18 -17.85
CA GLY A 152 -3.53 -0.32 -18.36
C GLY A 152 -3.38 0.04 -19.86
N GLN A 153 -2.15 0.07 -20.40
CA GLN A 153 -1.95 0.32 -21.84
C GLN A 153 -2.62 -0.74 -22.71
N LEU A 154 -2.58 -2.02 -22.31
CA LEU A 154 -3.25 -3.10 -23.05
C LEU A 154 -4.76 -2.85 -23.15
N MET A 155 -5.39 -2.43 -22.04
CA MET A 155 -6.82 -2.08 -22.04
C MET A 155 -7.14 -0.91 -22.97
N ILE A 156 -6.25 0.10 -23.05
CA ILE A 156 -6.41 1.23 -23.97
C ILE A 156 -6.33 0.76 -25.42
N TYR A 157 -5.42 -0.16 -25.75
CA TYR A 157 -5.34 -0.74 -27.10
C TYR A 157 -6.60 -1.50 -27.47
N ASP A 158 -7.13 -2.32 -26.56
CA ASP A 158 -8.37 -3.07 -26.77
C ASP A 158 -9.57 -2.14 -26.94
N ALA A 159 -9.69 -1.10 -26.10
CA ALA A 159 -10.74 -0.10 -26.22
C ALA A 159 -10.68 0.64 -27.56
N LYS A 160 -9.48 1.01 -28.04
CA LYS A 160 -9.28 1.64 -29.36
C LYS A 160 -9.69 0.70 -30.49
N LYS A 161 -9.28 -0.56 -30.43
CA LYS A 161 -9.64 -1.58 -31.41
C LYS A 161 -11.16 -1.77 -31.50
N GLN A 162 -11.82 -1.89 -30.35
CA GLN A 162 -13.28 -2.01 -30.28
C GLN A 162 -13.99 -0.75 -30.80
N ASN A 163 -13.48 0.44 -30.50
CA ASN A 163 -14.04 1.69 -31.00
C ASN A 163 -14.00 1.76 -32.54
N ILE A 164 -12.87 1.39 -33.15
CA ILE A 164 -12.75 1.33 -34.62
C ILE A 164 -13.72 0.30 -35.22
N MET A 165 -13.84 -0.88 -34.62
CA MET A 165 -14.80 -1.90 -35.06
C MET A 165 -16.25 -1.38 -34.99
N MET A 166 -16.58 -0.69 -33.90
CA MET A 166 -17.90 -0.09 -33.71
C MET A 166 -18.19 1.01 -34.73
N GLN A 167 -17.22 1.87 -35.04
CA GLN A 167 -17.36 2.90 -36.07
C GLN A 167 -17.57 2.29 -37.45
N LEU A 168 -16.83 1.23 -37.78
CA LEU A 168 -16.96 0.54 -39.06
C LEU A 168 -18.37 -0.07 -39.22
N GLU A 169 -18.86 -0.76 -38.18
CA GLU A 169 -20.20 -1.35 -38.17
C GLU A 169 -21.30 -0.26 -38.22
N ALA A 170 -21.10 0.86 -37.51
CA ALA A 170 -22.03 1.98 -37.55
C ALA A 170 -22.14 2.57 -38.97
N SER A 171 -21.02 2.83 -39.64
CA SER A 171 -21.00 3.33 -41.01
C SER A 171 -21.64 2.33 -41.99
N TYR A 172 -21.38 1.03 -41.81
CA TYR A 172 -22.02 -0.01 -42.62
C TYR A 172 -23.55 0.01 -42.48
N ARG A 173 -24.06 0.09 -41.24
CA ARG A 173 -25.50 0.17 -40.97
C ARG A 173 -26.13 1.46 -41.46
N GLU A 174 -25.42 2.58 -41.34
CA GLU A 174 -25.87 3.87 -41.87
C GLU A 174 -26.04 3.83 -43.39
N ASN A 175 -25.09 3.24 -44.11
CA ASN A 175 -25.18 3.06 -45.56
C ASN A 175 -26.37 2.18 -45.95
N LEU A 176 -26.58 1.05 -45.25
CA LEU A 176 -27.73 0.18 -45.49
C LEU A 176 -29.06 0.89 -45.19
N ALA A 177 -29.14 1.63 -44.08
CA ALA A 177 -30.32 2.40 -43.71
C ALA A 177 -30.62 3.48 -44.75
N THR A 178 -29.60 4.17 -45.26
CA THR A 178 -29.73 5.18 -46.32
C THR A 178 -30.34 4.57 -47.58
N VAL A 179 -29.77 3.46 -48.07
CA VAL A 179 -30.28 2.75 -49.25
C VAL A 179 -31.74 2.29 -49.02
N TYR A 180 -32.04 1.72 -47.85
CA TYR A 180 -33.39 1.32 -47.49
C TYR A 180 -34.37 2.50 -47.51
N THR A 181 -34.00 3.64 -46.92
CA THR A 181 -34.86 4.83 -46.89
C THR A 181 -35.14 5.39 -48.28
N GLU A 182 -34.15 5.40 -49.17
CA GLU A 182 -34.34 5.88 -50.55
C GLU A 182 -35.25 4.95 -51.37
N VAL A 183 -35.04 3.64 -51.28
CA VAL A 183 -35.92 2.66 -51.95
C VAL A 183 -37.35 2.76 -51.41
N LYS A 184 -37.51 2.89 -50.10
CA LYS A 184 -38.82 3.08 -49.47
C LYS A 184 -39.48 4.38 -49.95
N LYS A 185 -38.73 5.48 -50.05
CA LYS A 185 -39.24 6.77 -50.53
C LYS A 185 -39.78 6.68 -51.95
N ILE A 186 -39.12 5.95 -52.84
CA ILE A 186 -39.61 5.70 -54.20
C ILE A 186 -40.91 4.88 -54.17
N LEU A 187 -40.96 3.82 -53.37
CA LEU A 187 -42.16 2.99 -53.24
C LEU A 187 -43.35 3.76 -52.65
N ASP A 188 -43.11 4.52 -51.58
CA ASP A 188 -44.12 5.37 -50.94
C ASP A 188 -44.61 6.46 -51.90
N TYR A 189 -43.72 7.02 -52.73
CA TYR A 189 -44.08 7.97 -53.78
C TYR A 189 -45.03 7.35 -54.82
N HIS A 190 -44.71 6.17 -55.33
CA HIS A 190 -45.59 5.45 -56.28
C HIS A 190 -46.94 5.09 -55.64
N ALA A 191 -46.94 4.58 -54.41
CA ALA A 191 -48.18 4.29 -53.68
C ALA A 191 -49.03 5.56 -53.47
N GLN A 192 -48.41 6.72 -53.26
CA GLN A 192 -49.13 8.00 -53.16
C GLN A 192 -49.72 8.44 -54.49
N ILE A 193 -49.00 8.29 -55.61
CA ILE A 193 -49.53 8.58 -56.95
C ILE A 193 -50.77 7.72 -57.21
N ASP A 194 -50.69 6.41 -56.99
CA ASP A 194 -51.81 5.48 -57.21
C ASP A 194 -53.05 5.87 -56.37
N ASN A 195 -52.82 6.26 -55.11
CA ASN A 195 -53.89 6.73 -54.23
C ASN A 195 -54.50 8.06 -54.70
N ILE A 196 -53.68 8.98 -55.23
CA ILE A 196 -54.15 10.25 -55.80
C ILE A 196 -54.96 10.00 -57.07
N ASP A 197 -54.50 9.15 -57.98
CA ASP A 197 -55.20 8.82 -59.22
C ASP A 197 -56.55 8.18 -58.95
N ARG A 198 -56.63 7.23 -58.00
CA ARG A 198 -57.92 6.67 -57.54
C ARG A 198 -58.84 7.76 -57.00
N ARG A 199 -58.32 8.70 -56.23
CA ARG A 199 -59.10 9.82 -55.66
C ARG A 199 -59.57 10.79 -56.75
N ILE A 200 -58.74 11.10 -57.74
CA ILE A 200 -59.08 11.95 -58.88
C ILE A 200 -60.17 11.27 -59.72
N ALA A 201 -59.99 9.98 -60.05
CA ALA A 201 -60.97 9.20 -60.78
C ALA A 201 -62.32 9.16 -60.05
N GLN A 202 -62.31 8.94 -58.72
CA GLN A 202 -63.53 8.96 -57.92
C GLN A 202 -64.20 10.35 -57.94
N LYS A 203 -63.44 11.44 -57.77
CA LYS A 203 -63.99 12.81 -57.83
C LYS A 203 -64.56 13.13 -59.20
N HIS A 204 -63.85 12.79 -60.27
CA HIS A 204 -64.30 12.98 -61.64
C HIS A 204 -65.57 12.16 -61.91
N MET A 205 -65.62 10.90 -61.45
CA MET A 205 -66.81 10.05 -61.56
C MET A 205 -68.02 10.67 -60.84
N VAL A 206 -67.85 11.11 -59.59
CA VAL A 206 -68.92 11.77 -58.83
C VAL A 206 -69.40 13.02 -59.55
N GLN A 207 -68.48 13.89 -59.99
CA GLN A 207 -68.81 15.11 -60.71
C GLN A 207 -69.50 14.83 -62.05
N TRP A 208 -69.07 13.79 -62.78
CA TRP A 208 -69.72 13.37 -64.02
C TRP A 208 -71.13 12.83 -63.77
N ILE A 209 -71.33 12.02 -62.73
CA ILE A 209 -72.66 11.51 -62.33
C ILE A 209 -73.56 12.68 -61.95
N THR A 210 -73.11 13.59 -61.08
CA THR A 210 -73.92 14.75 -60.67
C THR A 210 -74.29 15.63 -61.84
N ASN A 211 -73.34 15.92 -62.74
CA ASN A 211 -73.62 16.73 -63.93
C ASN A 211 -74.56 16.02 -64.91
N SER A 212 -74.42 14.71 -65.10
CA SER A 212 -75.31 13.91 -65.95
C SER A 212 -76.72 13.85 -65.37
N VAL A 213 -76.86 13.68 -64.05
CA VAL A 213 -78.16 13.73 -63.36
C VAL A 213 -78.80 15.11 -63.49
N LEU A 214 -78.07 16.19 -63.19
CA LEU A 214 -78.58 17.56 -63.35
C LEU A 214 -79.02 17.89 -64.78
N LYS A 215 -78.30 17.37 -65.80
CA LYS A 215 -78.68 17.53 -67.21
C LYS A 215 -79.88 16.68 -67.61
N ALA A 216 -80.05 15.50 -67.01
CA ALA A 216 -81.16 14.58 -67.31
C ALA A 216 -82.47 15.03 -66.67
N ILE A 217 -82.42 15.75 -65.54
CA ILE A 217 -83.59 16.34 -64.90
C ILE A 217 -84.14 17.45 -65.80
N THR A 218 -85.32 17.22 -66.37
CA THR A 218 -86.06 18.24 -67.13
C THR A 218 -86.84 19.14 -66.16
N PRO A 219 -87.10 20.42 -66.51
CA PRO A 219 -87.87 21.33 -65.65
C PRO A 219 -89.31 20.85 -65.42
N GLU A 220 -89.84 19.96 -66.28
CA GLU A 220 -91.13 19.30 -66.06
C GLU A 220 -91.04 18.19 -65.01
N GLN A 221 -89.96 17.41 -64.98
CA GLN A 221 -89.73 16.40 -63.93
C GLN A 221 -89.52 17.03 -62.55
N GLU A 222 -88.85 18.18 -62.45
CA GLU A 222 -88.75 18.91 -61.18
C GLU A 222 -90.12 19.32 -60.64
N LYS A 223 -90.99 19.87 -61.49
CA LYS A 223 -92.36 20.22 -61.10
C LYS A 223 -93.18 18.99 -60.69
N ALA A 224 -93.05 17.88 -61.42
CA ALA A 224 -93.72 16.62 -61.09
C ALA A 224 -93.24 16.05 -59.75
N ASN A 225 -91.93 16.09 -59.48
CA ASN A 225 -91.37 15.68 -58.20
C ASN A 225 -91.80 16.61 -57.06
N LEU A 226 -91.86 17.93 -57.27
CA LEU A 226 -92.39 18.86 -56.26
C LEU A 226 -93.86 18.59 -55.95
N LEU A 227 -94.69 18.30 -56.96
CA LEU A 227 -96.08 17.90 -56.75
C LEU A 227 -96.18 16.56 -56.02
N GLN A 228 -95.28 15.61 -56.30
CA GLN A 228 -95.21 14.36 -55.57
C GLN A 228 -94.81 14.58 -54.11
N CYS A 229 -93.83 15.45 -53.82
CA CYS A 229 -93.47 15.84 -52.46
C CYS A 229 -94.63 16.53 -51.73
N ILE A 230 -95.43 17.36 -52.41
CA ILE A 230 -96.65 17.95 -51.85
C ILE A 230 -97.66 16.87 -51.52
N LYS A 231 -97.90 15.91 -52.42
CA LYS A 231 -98.77 14.76 -52.14
C LYS A 231 -98.26 13.91 -50.97
N ASP A 232 -96.96 13.69 -50.88
CA ASP A 232 -96.37 12.91 -49.80
C ASP A 232 -96.50 13.66 -48.47
N LEU A 233 -96.31 14.98 -48.45
CA LEU A 233 -96.55 15.84 -47.29
C LEU A 233 -98.03 15.94 -46.91
N GLU A 234 -98.95 16.02 -47.87
CA GLU A 234 -100.40 15.94 -47.63
C GLU A 234 -100.77 14.57 -47.05
N SER A 235 -100.16 13.49 -47.53
CA SER A 235 -100.39 12.14 -47.00
C SER A 235 -99.83 11.95 -45.59
N LEU A 236 -98.72 12.62 -45.28
CA LEU A 236 -98.13 12.66 -43.94
C LEU A 236 -98.92 13.57 -42.99
N SER A 237 -99.46 14.69 -43.47
CA SER A 237 -100.27 15.61 -42.65
C SER A 237 -101.69 15.09 -42.41
N ALA A 238 -102.27 14.33 -43.34
CA ALA A 238 -103.53 13.61 -43.12
C ALA A 238 -103.37 12.42 -42.15
N LYS A 239 -102.14 11.99 -41.88
CA LYS A 239 -101.78 10.97 -40.88
C LYS A 239 -101.33 11.54 -39.53
N ALA A 240 -101.14 12.85 -39.43
CA ALA A 240 -100.84 13.58 -38.19
C ALA A 240 -102.12 14.20 -37.63
#